data_AF-A0A815WLL6-F1
#
_entry.id   AF-A0A815WLL6-F1
#
_cell.length_a   1.000
_cell.length_b   1.000
_cell.length_c   1.000
_cell.angle_alpha   90.00
_cell.angle_beta   90.00
_cell.angle_gamma   90.00
#
_symmetry.space_group_name_H-M   'P 1'
#
loop_
_entity.id
_entity.type
_entity.pdbx_description
1 polymer ?
#
loop_
_entity_poly.entity_id
_entity_poly.type
_entity_poly.pdbx_seq_one_letter_code
_entity_poly.pdbx_strand_id
1 'polypeptide(L)' 'MFIEADILIGSSSPDPIMAHPPNKTSDLTFSEFLKQVKSSSKGLKLDFKDINALQPCLDALDAQKDDVSSLK' A
#
# COMPACT_ATOMS: atom_id res chain seq x y z
N MET A 1 -14.78 -8.25 -6.87
CA MET A 1 -14.31 -8.63 -5.52
C MET A 1 -13.19 -7.67 -5.13
N PHE A 2 -13.06 -7.34 -3.84
CA PHE A 2 -12.05 -6.41 -3.32
C PHE A 2 -11.04 -7.13 -2.43
N ILE A 3 -9.82 -6.62 -2.37
CA ILE A 3 -8.82 -6.90 -1.34
C ILE A 3 -8.78 -5.67 -0.43
N GLU A 4 -8.84 -5.90 0.88
CA GLU A 4 -8.76 -4.86 1.91
C GLU A 4 -7.45 -5.00 2.68
N ALA A 5 -6.79 -3.88 2.97
CA ALA A 5 -5.54 -3.85 3.72
C ALA A 5 -5.50 -2.65 4.66
N ASP A 6 -5.13 -2.90 5.92
CA ASP A 6 -4.84 -1.86 6.90
C ASP A 6 -3.43 -1.33 6.71
N ILE A 7 -3.26 -0.01 6.74
CA ILE A 7 -1.98 0.66 6.50
C ILE A 7 -1.63 1.60 7.65
N LEU A 8 -0.40 1.52 8.14
CA LEU A 8 0.18 2.49 9.06
C LEU A 8 1.69 2.64 8.83
N ILE A 9 2.30 3.67 9.42
CA ILE A 9 3.77 3.81 9.41
C ILE A 9 4.40 2.83 10.39
N GLY A 10 5.44 2.12 9.92
CA GLY A 10 6.19 1.18 10.74
C GLY A 10 6.84 1.85 11.94
N SER A 11 6.87 1.14 13.07
CA SER A 11 7.62 1.62 14.25
C SER A 11 9.14 1.50 14.08
N SER A 12 9.58 0.55 13.26
CA SER A 12 11.00 0.27 12.99
C SER A 12 11.51 0.87 11.67
N SER A 13 10.64 1.45 10.85
CA SER A 13 10.95 2.00 9.52
C SER A 13 9.97 3.11 9.17
N PRO A 14 10.41 4.18 8.46
CA PRO A 14 9.49 5.24 8.01
C PRO A 14 8.53 4.79 6.90
N ASP A 15 8.63 3.53 6.45
CA ASP A 15 7.81 3.00 5.37
C ASP A 15 6.40 2.64 5.84
N PRO A 16 5.37 2.84 4.98
CA PRO A 16 4.05 2.29 5.20
C PRO A 16 4.07 0.75 5.15
N ILE A 17 3.43 0.13 6.13
CA ILE A 17 3.37 -1.31 6.29
C ILE A 17 1.93 -1.79 6.42
N MET A 18 1.70 -3.06 6.05
CA MET A 18 0.39 -3.69 6.18
C MET A 18 0.23 -4.16 7.63
N ALA A 19 -0.46 -3.39 8.45
CA ALA A 19 -0.62 -3.65 9.88
C ALA A 19 -1.87 -2.97 10.47
N HIS A 20 -2.42 -3.57 11.53
CA HIS A 20 -3.58 -3.07 12.27
C HIS A 20 -3.22 -2.84 13.74
N PRO A 21 -3.62 -1.71 14.37
CA PRO A 21 -3.40 -1.47 15.79
C PRO A 21 -3.95 -2.60 16.68
N PRO A 22 -3.26 -2.99 17.76
CA PRO A 22 -2.10 -2.34 18.35
C PRO A 22 -0.76 -2.69 17.69
N ASN A 23 -0.74 -3.59 16.71
CA ASN A 23 0.49 -4.00 16.04
C ASN A 23 1.01 -2.86 15.14
N LYS A 24 2.29 -2.53 15.30
CA LYS A 24 2.98 -1.47 14.54
C LYS A 24 4.21 -1.97 13.79
N THR A 25 4.24 -3.27 13.54
CA THR A 25 5.32 -3.98 12.85
C THR A 25 4.70 -4.98 11.90
N SER A 26 5.31 -5.16 10.74
CA SER A 26 4.91 -6.13 9.73
C SER A 26 6.13 -6.46 8.88
N ASP A 27 6.17 -7.67 8.36
CA ASP A 27 7.15 -8.10 7.37
C ASP A 27 6.74 -7.72 5.94
N LEU A 28 5.56 -7.11 5.77
CA LEU A 28 5.01 -6.71 4.48
C LEU A 28 4.87 -5.19 4.38
N THR A 29 5.71 -4.58 3.54
CA THR A 29 5.57 -3.16 3.19
C THR A 29 4.42 -2.94 2.21
N PHE A 30 3.91 -1.70 2.14
CA PHE A 30 2.90 -1.33 1.15
C PHE A 30 3.39 -1.53 -0.29
N SER A 31 4.65 -1.21 -0.57
CA SER A 31 5.25 -1.40 -1.90
C SER A 31 5.31 -2.86 -2.33
N GLU A 32 5.63 -3.77 -1.41
CA GLU A 32 5.62 -5.21 -1.67
C GLU A 32 4.20 -5.74 -1.84
N PHE A 33 3.29 -5.30 -0.97
CA PHE A 33 1.87 -5.61 -1.09
C PHE A 33 1.32 -5.20 -2.47
N LEU A 34 1.58 -3.97 -2.92
CA LEU A 34 1.15 -3.47 -4.23
C LEU A 34 1.64 -4.36 -5.37
N LYS A 35 2.91 -4.79 -5.36
CA LYS A 35 3.47 -5.69 -6.37
C LYS A 35 2.72 -7.02 -6.42
N GLN A 36 2.34 -7.57 -5.27
CA GLN A 36 1.62 -8.85 -5.19
C GLN A 36 0.16 -8.73 -5.69
N VAL A 37 -0.52 -7.63 -5.36
CA VAL A 37 -1.95 -7.49 -5.72
C VAL A 37 -2.19 -6.95 -7.12
N LYS A 38 -1.19 -6.36 -7.78
CA LYS A 38 -1.28 -5.81 -9.16
C LYS A 38 -1.81 -6.82 -10.18
N SER A 39 -1.56 -8.11 -9.98
CA SER A 39 -2.01 -9.19 -10.88
C SER A 39 -3.40 -9.77 -10.57
N SER A 40 -4.05 -9.35 -9.48
CA SER A 40 -5.23 -10.03 -8.95
C SER A 40 -6.56 -9.71 -9.63
N SER A 41 -6.61 -8.71 -10.53
CA SER A 41 -7.84 -8.16 -11.14
C SER A 41 -8.95 -7.79 -10.14
N LYS A 42 -8.60 -7.63 -8.85
CA LYS A 42 -9.51 -7.23 -7.77
C LYS A 42 -9.36 -5.72 -7.50
N GLY A 43 -10.43 -5.10 -7.02
CA GLY A 43 -10.34 -3.74 -6.50
C GLY A 43 -9.55 -3.71 -5.18
N LEU A 44 -8.94 -2.58 -4.85
CA LEU A 44 -8.24 -2.38 -3.58
C LEU A 44 -9.03 -1.42 -2.69
N LYS A 45 -9.23 -1.80 -1.43
CA LYS A 45 -9.68 -0.93 -0.34
C LYS A 45 -8.50 -0.75 0.61
N LEU A 46 -7.95 0.45 0.67
CA LEU A 46 -6.83 0.77 1.57
C LEU A 46 -7.38 1.50 2.79
N ASP A 47 -7.30 0.86 3.96
CA ASP A 47 -7.79 1.39 5.23
C ASP A 47 -6.62 2.00 6.01
N PHE A 48 -6.50 3.32 5.97
CA PHE A 48 -5.42 4.04 6.64
C PHE A 48 -5.69 4.15 8.14
N LYS A 49 -4.86 3.49 8.94
CA LYS A 49 -4.85 3.57 10.41
C LYS A 49 -3.90 4.65 10.94
N ASP A 50 -3.06 5.20 10.05
CA ASP A 50 -2.20 6.35 10.32
C ASP A 50 -2.22 7.31 9.14
N ILE A 51 -2.54 8.58 9.40
CA ILE A 51 -2.58 9.63 8.37
C ILE A 51 -1.22 9.88 7.74
N ASN A 52 -0.13 9.63 8.47
CA ASN A 52 1.23 9.81 7.96
C ASN A 52 1.58 8.81 6.84
N ALA A 53 0.85 7.69 6.75
CA ALA A 53 1.01 6.73 5.67
C ALA A 53 0.31 7.15 4.37
N LEU A 54 -0.58 8.15 4.40
CA LEU A 54 -1.38 8.54 3.25
C LEU A 54 -0.51 9.06 2.09
N GLN A 55 0.32 10.09 2.35
CA GLN A 55 1.13 10.70 1.29
C GLN A 55 2.12 9.70 0.66
N PRO A 56 2.93 8.94 1.44
CA PRO A 56 3.85 7.96 0.86
C PRO A 56 3.14 6.87 0.04
N CYS A 57 1.93 6.46 0.44
CA CYS A 57 1.14 5.49 -0.34
C CYS A 57 0.61 6.09 -1.64
N LEU A 58 0.18 7.36 -1.65
CA LEU A 58 -0.23 8.03 -2.88
C LEU A 58 0.93 8.19 -3.86
N ASP A 59 2.12 8.57 -3.37
CA ASP A 59 3.32 8.68 -4.19
C ASP A 59 3.71 7.32 -4.79
N ALA A 60 3.66 6.25 -4.00
CA ALA A 60 3.92 4.89 -4.47
C ALA A 60 2.89 4.41 -5.51
N LEU A 61 1.61 4.78 -5.36
CA LEU A 61 0.57 4.49 -6.35
C LEU A 61 0.78 5.29 -7.64
N ASP A 62 1.22 6.55 -7.55
CA ASP A 62 1.47 7.40 -8.71
C ASP A 62 2.65 6.90 -9.54
N ALA A 63 3.73 6.47 -8.87
CA ALA A 63 4.90 5.86 -9.51
C ALA A 63 4.57 4.56 -10.29
N GLN A 64 3.40 3.93 -10.05
CA GLN A 64 2.95 2.77 -10.80
C GLN A 64 2.14 3.12 -12.08
N LYS A 65 1.79 4.40 -12.28
CA LYS A 65 0.93 4.82 -13.41
C LYS A 65 1.68 4.93 -14.75
N ASP A 66 3.00 5.07 -14.74
CA ASP A 66 3.83 5.22 -15.95
C ASP A 66 3.88 3.97 -16.85
N ASP A 67 3.31 2.85 -16.40
CA ASP A 67 3.22 1.60 -17.16
C ASP A 67 2.01 1.60 -18.15
N VAL A 68 1.02 2.49 -17.95
CA VAL A 68 -0.25 2.47 -18.71
C VAL A 68 -0.23 3.44 -19.91
N SER A 69 0.68 4.41 -19.93
CA SER A 69 0.82 5.41 -21.01
C SER A 69 1.56 4.88 -22.25
N SER A 70 2.16 3.68 -22.17
CA SER A 70 2.86 3.02 -23.28
C SER A 70 1.95 2.19 -24.20
N LEU A 71 0.63 2.20 -23.97
CA LEU A 71 -0.38 1.49 -24.76
C LEU A 71 -1.22 2.41 -25.67
N LYS A 72 -0.72 3.60 -26.02
CA LYS A 72 -1.32 4.43 -27.07
C LYS A 72 -0.60 4.26 -28.40
#